data_AF-A0A432EV36-F1
#
_entry.id   AF-A0A432EV36-F1
#
_cell.length_a   1.000
_cell.length_b   1.000
_cell.length_c   1.000
_cell.angle_alpha   90.00
_cell.angle_beta   90.00
_cell.angle_gamma   90.00
#
_symmetry.space_group_name_H-M   'P 1'
#
loop_
_entity.id
_entity.type
_entity.pdbx_description
1 polymer ?
#
loop_
_entity_poly.entity_id
_entity_poly.type
_entity_poly.pdbx_seq_one_letter_code
_entity_poly.pdbx_strand_id
1 'polypeptide(L)'
;MKRFHIALAVGDLDSSIADYSTHLGPTPTVVVSKKYAMWRTDTLNFSINQIPGRAGQLRHVGFEDETVQGFSSDYDDNGLEWELFSPQPQNQKIIEMYGEPAQEHC
;
A
#
# COMPACT_ATOMS: atom_id res chain seq x y z
N MET A 1 11.12 -4.24 -12.59
CA MET A 1 10.62 -5.43 -11.87
C MET A 1 9.12 -5.27 -11.61
N LYS A 2 8.41 -6.38 -11.34
CA LYS A 2 6.96 -6.40 -11.11
C LYS A 2 6.65 -6.96 -9.72
N ARG A 3 5.97 -6.19 -8.87
CA ARG A 3 5.61 -6.53 -7.49
C ARG A 3 4.10 -6.65 -7.37
N PHE A 4 3.62 -7.69 -6.69
CA PHE A 4 2.18 -7.83 -6.44
C PHE A 4 1.74 -6.78 -5.43
N HIS A 5 0.71 -6.01 -5.77
CA HIS A 5 0.17 -4.96 -4.94
C HIS A 5 -1.07 -5.44 -4.19
N ILE A 6 -1.15 -5.15 -2.90
CA ILE A 6 -2.30 -5.43 -2.05
C ILE A 6 -2.53 -4.22 -1.15
N ALA A 7 -3.77 -3.74 -1.07
CA ALA A 7 -4.18 -2.70 -0.12
C ALA A 7 -5.31 -3.18 0.79
N LEU A 8 -5.08 -3.15 2.10
CA LEU A 8 -6.07 -3.51 3.12
C LEU A 8 -6.53 -2.28 3.92
N ALA A 9 -7.81 -2.29 4.30
CA ALA A 9 -8.31 -1.40 5.33
C ALA A 9 -8.08 -2.01 6.72
N VAL A 10 -7.56 -1.23 7.66
CA VAL A 10 -7.28 -1.63 9.05
C VAL A 10 -8.00 -0.74 10.05
N GLY A 11 -8.18 -1.26 11.26
CA GLY A 11 -8.84 -0.54 12.36
C GLY A 11 -7.96 0.51 13.01
N ASP A 12 -6.75 0.12 13.37
CA ASP A 12 -5.75 0.95 14.03
C ASP A 12 -4.40 0.73 13.34
N LEU A 13 -3.77 1.80 12.87
CA LEU A 13 -2.55 1.71 12.07
C LEU A 13 -1.38 1.16 12.89
N ASP A 14 -1.15 1.68 14.09
CA ASP A 14 0.04 1.35 14.88
C ASP A 14 0.02 -0.13 15.30
N SER A 15 -1.13 -0.61 15.78
CA SER A 15 -1.33 -2.03 16.10
C SER A 15 -1.15 -2.92 14.88
N SER A 16 -1.64 -2.48 13.72
CA SER A 16 -1.53 -3.24 12.47
C SER A 16 -0.11 -3.25 11.92
N ILE A 17 0.65 -2.15 12.03
CA ILE A 17 2.08 -2.11 11.67
C ILE A 17 2.82 -3.13 12.51
N ALA A 18 2.61 -3.14 13.83
CA ALA A 18 3.26 -4.09 14.72
C ALA A 18 2.98 -5.55 14.32
N ASP A 19 1.72 -5.87 14.00
CA ASP A 19 1.28 -7.20 13.60
C ASP A 19 1.87 -7.61 12.23
N TYR A 20 1.63 -6.83 11.17
CA TYR A 20 2.11 -7.14 9.82
C TYR A 20 3.64 -7.16 9.71
N SER A 21 4.35 -6.35 10.49
CA SER A 21 5.82 -6.39 10.54
C SER A 21 6.37 -7.72 11.07
N THR A 22 5.60 -8.51 11.83
CA THR A 22 6.00 -9.87 12.20
C THR A 22 5.97 -10.85 11.02
N HIS A 23 5.14 -10.58 10.02
CA HIS A 23 4.93 -11.43 8.85
C HIS A 23 5.77 -11.01 7.64
N LEU A 24 5.90 -9.70 7.42
CA LEU A 24 6.48 -9.13 6.20
C LEU A 24 7.91 -8.60 6.38
N GLY A 25 8.35 -8.45 7.63
CA GLY A 25 9.62 -7.83 7.99
C GLY A 25 9.44 -6.55 8.82
N PRO A 26 10.44 -6.17 9.62
CA PRO A 26 10.25 -5.29 10.77
C PRO A 26 9.83 -3.86 10.45
N THR A 27 10.17 -3.33 9.27
CA THR A 27 10.04 -1.90 8.97
C THR A 27 9.25 -1.66 7.67
N PRO A 28 8.12 -0.94 7.73
CA PRO A 28 7.46 -0.41 6.55
C PRO A 28 8.38 0.60 5.86
N THR A 29 8.45 0.55 4.52
CA THR A 29 9.16 1.53 3.68
C THR A 29 8.53 2.92 3.67
N VAL A 30 7.24 3.02 4.03
CA VAL A 30 6.52 4.29 4.12
C VAL A 30 5.59 4.23 5.31
N VAL A 31 5.59 5.28 6.13
CA VAL A 31 4.62 5.48 7.21
C VAL A 31 4.13 6.92 7.19
N VAL A 32 2.80 7.07 7.12
CA VAL A 32 2.10 8.33 7.35
C VAL A 32 1.23 8.15 8.59
N SER A 33 1.59 8.83 9.68
CA SER A 33 1.02 8.62 11.01
C SER A 33 -0.51 8.61 11.01
N LYS A 34 -1.10 7.57 11.62
CA LYS A 34 -2.56 7.32 11.74
C LYS A 34 -3.33 7.21 10.42
N LYS A 35 -2.64 7.13 9.28
CA LYS A 35 -3.27 7.12 7.96
C LYS A 35 -2.87 5.91 7.12
N TYR A 36 -1.58 5.68 6.94
CA TYR A 36 -1.07 4.77 5.92
C TYR A 36 0.28 4.16 6.29
N ALA A 37 0.48 2.89 5.93
CA ALA A 37 1.79 2.27 5.92
C ALA A 37 1.94 1.35 4.70
N MET A 38 3.18 1.19 4.22
CA MET A 38 3.49 0.34 3.07
C MET A 38 4.83 -0.35 3.23
N TRP A 39 4.87 -1.63 2.86
CA TRP A 39 6.06 -2.44 2.71
C TRP A 39 6.29 -2.70 1.24
N ARG A 40 7.49 -2.40 0.76
CA ARG A 40 7.94 -2.73 -0.58
C ARG A 40 9.14 -3.68 -0.48
N THR A 41 8.97 -4.89 -1.03
CA THR A 41 10.02 -5.92 -1.15
C THR A 41 10.34 -6.16 -2.63
N ASP A 42 11.14 -7.17 -2.96
CA ASP A 42 11.43 -7.52 -4.36
C ASP A 42 10.20 -7.99 -5.14
N THR A 43 9.21 -8.58 -4.46
CA THR A 43 8.04 -9.21 -5.09
C THR A 43 6.70 -8.68 -4.59
N LEU A 44 6.69 -7.89 -3.51
CA LEU A 44 5.46 -7.45 -2.84
C LEU A 44 5.46 -5.93 -2.65
N ASN A 45 4.31 -5.32 -2.92
CA ASN A 45 3.94 -3.97 -2.50
C ASN A 45 2.67 -4.09 -1.65
N PHE A 46 2.84 -4.21 -0.34
CA PHE A 46 1.74 -4.39 0.59
C PHE A 46 1.48 -3.09 1.33
N SER A 47 0.22 -2.67 1.40
CA SER A 47 -0.15 -1.44 2.09
C SER A 47 -1.40 -1.59 2.94
N ILE A 48 -1.44 -0.80 4.00
CA ILE A 48 -2.58 -0.70 4.90
C ILE A 48 -2.98 0.76 5.07
N ASN A 49 -4.28 1.02 5.15
CA ASN A 49 -4.81 2.32 5.54
C ASN A 49 -5.82 2.21 6.67
N GLN A 50 -5.78 3.19 7.57
CA GLN A 50 -6.67 3.20 8.72
C GLN A 50 -8.07 3.65 8.31
N ILE A 51 -8.99 2.69 8.19
CA ILE A 51 -10.40 2.92 7.87
C ILE A 51 -11.22 2.02 8.81
N PRO A 52 -11.50 2.46 10.06
CA PRO A 52 -12.09 1.61 11.09
C PRO A 52 -13.39 0.92 10.67
N GLY A 53 -14.27 1.61 9.93
CA GLY A 53 -15.52 1.05 9.43
C GLY A 53 -15.38 -0.03 8.34
N ARG A 54 -14.16 -0.27 7.85
CA ARG A 54 -13.84 -1.27 6.82
C ARG A 54 -12.69 -2.18 7.23
N ALA A 55 -12.33 -2.21 8.51
CA ALA A 55 -11.22 -3.01 9.01
C ALA A 55 -11.33 -4.49 8.58
N GLY A 56 -10.23 -5.06 8.10
CA GLY A 56 -10.15 -6.44 7.59
C GLY A 56 -10.62 -6.61 6.15
N GLN A 57 -11.09 -5.54 5.48
CA GLN A 57 -11.50 -5.62 4.08
C GLN A 57 -10.31 -5.40 3.14
N LEU A 58 -10.25 -6.23 2.10
CA LEU A 58 -9.46 -5.95 0.91
C LEU A 58 -10.08 -4.75 0.17
N ARG A 59 -9.24 -3.77 -0.17
CA ARG A 59 -9.68 -2.61 -0.96
C ARG A 59 -9.48 -2.82 -2.45
N HIS A 60 -8.24 -3.14 -2.82
CA HIS A 60 -7.84 -3.45 -4.19
C HIS A 60 -6.54 -4.27 -4.17
N VAL A 61 -6.27 -4.90 -5.30
CA VAL A 61 -5.00 -5.57 -5.59
C VAL A 61 -4.42 -4.99 -6.87
N GLY A 62 -3.25 -5.45 -7.30
CA GLY A 62 -2.69 -4.96 -8.54
C GLY A 62 -1.24 -5.36 -8.75
N PHE A 63 -0.55 -4.57 -9.56
CA PHE A 63 0.88 -4.68 -9.74
C PHE A 63 1.54 -3.30 -9.77
N GLU A 64 2.62 -3.18 -8.99
CA GLU A 64 3.63 -2.16 -9.24
C GLU A 64 4.61 -2.72 -10.29
N ASP A 65 4.74 -2.06 -11.43
CA ASP A 65 5.57 -2.49 -12.55
C ASP A 65 6.43 -1.32 -13.05
N GLU A 66 7.75 -1.46 -13.03
CA GLU A 66 8.66 -0.42 -13.51
C GLU A 66 8.63 -0.24 -15.04
N THR A 67 8.03 -1.18 -15.78
CA THR A 67 7.96 -1.13 -17.25
C THR A 67 6.74 -0.36 -17.78
N VAL A 68 5.76 -0.07 -16.93
CA VAL A 68 4.57 0.70 -17.31
C VAL A 68 4.76 2.18 -17.01
N GLN A 69 3.99 3.02 -17.71
CA GLN A 69 3.97 4.46 -17.46
C GLN A 69 2.62 4.85 -16.87
N GLY A 70 2.66 5.57 -15.75
CA GLY A 70 1.47 6.14 -15.13
C GLY A 70 0.73 5.14 -14.23
N PHE A 71 -0.60 5.27 -14.23
CA PHE A 71 -1.49 4.56 -13.33
C PHE A 71 -2.79 4.24 -14.07
N SER A 72 -3.23 3.00 -14.01
CA SER A 72 -4.54 2.56 -14.51
C SER A 72 -5.22 1.68 -13.46
N SER A 73 -6.55 1.61 -13.52
CA SER A 73 -7.32 0.61 -12.79
C SER A 73 -8.47 0.06 -13.63
N ASP A 74 -8.83 -1.19 -13.35
CA ASP A 74 -10.01 -1.88 -13.84
C ASP A 74 -10.60 -2.79 -12.74
N TYR A 75 -11.61 -3.59 -13.10
CA TYR A 75 -12.28 -4.50 -12.19
C TYR A 75 -12.31 -5.90 -12.80
N ASP A 76 -12.07 -6.92 -11.97
CA ASP A 76 -12.24 -8.31 -12.39
C ASP A 76 -13.72 -8.72 -12.40
N ASP A 77 -13.99 -9.97 -12.82
CA ASP A 77 -15.34 -10.53 -12.90
C ASP A 77 -16.07 -10.60 -11.55
N ASN A 78 -15.34 -10.45 -10.43
CA ASN A 78 -15.89 -10.42 -9.07
C ASN A 78 -16.11 -8.99 -8.55
N GLY A 79 -15.75 -7.97 -9.34
CA GLY A 79 -15.81 -6.57 -8.94
C GLY A 79 -14.70 -6.16 -7.98
N LEU A 80 -13.59 -6.91 -7.90
CA LEU A 80 -12.39 -6.46 -7.20
C LEU A 80 -11.63 -5.49 -8.09
N GLU A 81 -11.26 -4.32 -7.56
CA GLU A 81 -10.43 -3.35 -8.27
C GLU A 81 -8.99 -3.87 -8.39
N TRP A 82 -8.46 -3.79 -9.61
CA TRP A 82 -7.09 -4.10 -9.97
C TRP A 82 -6.37 -2.83 -10.43
N GLU A 83 -5.23 -2.53 -9.84
CA GLU A 83 -4.41 -1.37 -10.18
C GLU A 83 -3.11 -1.81 -10.91
N LEU A 84 -2.68 -1.02 -11.89
CA LEU A 84 -1.39 -1.20 -12.55
C LEU A 84 -0.69 0.15 -12.62
N PHE A 85 0.50 0.25 -12.03
CA PHE A 85 1.21 1.51 -11.92
C PHE A 85 2.71 1.34 -11.81
N SER A 86 3.46 2.42 -12.08
CA SER A 86 4.88 2.49 -11.74
C SER A 86 5.12 3.09 -10.34
N PRO A 87 6.32 2.90 -9.74
CA PRO A 87 6.57 3.32 -8.37
C PRO A 87 6.40 4.82 -8.09
N GLN A 88 6.83 5.68 -9.02
CA GLN A 88 6.80 7.14 -8.84
C GLN A 88 5.36 7.68 -8.76
N PRO A 89 4.43 7.32 -9.68
CA PRO A 89 3.01 7.63 -9.52
C PRO A 89 2.41 7.20 -8.19
N GLN A 90 2.77 6.03 -7.66
CA GLN A 90 2.25 5.57 -6.37
C GLN A 90 2.76 6.46 -5.21
N ASN A 91 4.05 6.77 -5.20
CA ASN A 91 4.65 7.63 -4.17
C ASN A 91 3.98 9.03 -4.16
N GLN A 92 3.74 9.60 -5.34
CA GLN A 92 3.06 10.89 -5.47
C GLN A 92 1.62 10.83 -4.95
N LYS A 93 0.88 9.78 -5.31
CA LYS A 93 -0.47 9.54 -4.80
C LYS A 93 -0.53 9.39 -3.28
N ILE A 94 0.48 8.76 -2.66
CA ILE A 94 0.56 8.64 -1.21
C ILE A 94 0.66 10.02 -0.57
N ILE A 95 1.52 10.90 -1.09
CA ILE A 95 1.68 12.27 -0.59
C ILE A 95 0.37 13.05 -0.76
N GLU A 96 -0.28 12.96 -1.92
CA GLU A 96 -1.53 13.66 -2.20
C GLU A 96 -2.69 13.21 -1.30
N MET A 97 -2.81 11.91 -1.04
CA MET A 97 -3.93 11.35 -0.26
C MET A 97 -3.71 11.39 1.25
N TYR A 98 -2.49 11.08 1.70
CA TYR A 98 -2.21 10.86 3.12
C TYR A 98 -1.32 11.96 3.70
N GLY A 99 -0.54 12.66 2.87
CA GLY A 99 0.45 13.65 3.28
C GLY A 99 1.87 13.07 3.26
N GLU A 100 2.83 13.91 3.63
CA GLU A 100 4.25 13.54 3.65
C GLU A 100 4.52 12.37 4.61
N PRO A 101 5.20 11.31 4.15
CA PRO A 101 5.72 10.27 5.03
C PRO A 101 6.63 10.85 6.12
N ALA A 102 6.63 10.23 7.30
CA ALA A 102 7.65 10.52 8.30
C ALA A 102 9.03 10.23 7.66
N GLN A 103 9.96 11.19 7.71
CA GLN A 103 11.30 11.02 7.16
C GLN A 103 11.95 9.77 7.76
N GLU A 104 12.45 8.89 6.89
CA GLU A 104 13.33 7.80 7.31
C GLU A 104 14.55 8.43 8.00
N HIS A 105 14.81 8.03 9.25
CA HIS A 105 16.16 8.13 9.78
C HIS A 105 17.03 7.16 8.97
N CYS A 106 17.77 7.71 8.00
CA CYS A 106 18.88 7.02 7.34
C CYS A 106 19.88 6.45 8.35
#